data_AF-A0A1Q9P8J0-F1
#
_entry.id   AF-A0A1Q9P8J0-F1
#
_cell.length_a   1.000
_cell.length_b   1.000
_cell.length_c   1.000
_cell.angle_alpha   90.00
_cell.angle_beta   90.00
_cell.angle_gamma   90.00
#
_symmetry.space_group_name_H-M   'P 1'
#
loop_
_entity.id
_entity.type
_entity.pdbx_description
1 polymer ?
#
loop_
_entity_poly.entity_id
_entity_poly.type
_entity_poly.pdbx_seq_one_letter_code
_entity_poly.pdbx_strand_id
1 'polypeptide(L)'
;PLMKEGVEVVVWRRFVTDFWKIIDEVNRLTPHAQNILLSLLAEGEVKYYDEIKRCEEYCLYATLNPADAGTFDMGPPFLDRFGMAVPITMPTVNDLELILAARDERLFGFDELWQVPPVLTEEKLLTIWNLADKVFVSNEASEFMRSVVREFGACIRVDKSQSSGYTVETGLCDGCHFDTAKSVCNKVIVPLSVRAAKDLNRYSKAAAWLVGAQEVTVEIVKSLAPLVFWHRTRLVRDELERSPYYGDVYAYTKHLVELAASRFAQRAPAIAIMDKMKQGQDTKDAMDELKEMAKSDLLVRLDYTTFAKELRKSGYTKTVKNIEKGIKDRDVEQLTKIYDDLLVDTEFPNRSMLLKQVSDALHRLTLTQFAITFEQWQDLWTIISLQYPKLTSVLKETLTPPKRKIVRTDGLTVVIYTTGDSPDSAVFLEISGGTSALNLKKEIEEQIGG
;
A
#
# COMPACT_ATOMS: atom_id res chain seq x y z
N PRO A 1 48.08 3.22 4.74
CA PRO A 1 48.43 2.07 5.60
C PRO A 1 47.24 1.13 5.76
N LEU A 2 47.33 -0.09 5.19
CA LEU A 2 46.61 -1.33 5.56
C LEU A 2 46.68 -2.31 4.36
N MET A 3 47.85 -2.91 4.18
CA MET A 3 48.04 -4.13 3.38
C MET A 3 49.20 -4.90 4.02
N LYS A 4 48.98 -5.43 5.22
CA LYS A 4 49.95 -6.33 5.87
C LYS A 4 49.32 -7.58 6.51
N GLU A 5 47.99 -7.62 6.71
CA GLU A 5 47.32 -8.77 7.39
C GLU A 5 46.11 -9.35 6.62
N GLY A 6 45.77 -8.84 5.43
CA GLY A 6 44.74 -9.45 4.57
C GLY A 6 43.29 -9.37 5.05
N VAL A 7 43.00 -8.58 6.10
CA VAL A 7 41.62 -8.31 6.54
C VAL A 7 41.10 -7.07 5.83
N GLU A 8 40.16 -7.25 4.91
CA GLU A 8 39.42 -6.16 4.27
C GLU A 8 38.28 -5.71 5.20
N VAL A 9 38.27 -4.42 5.56
CA VAL A 9 37.18 -3.82 6.35
C VAL A 9 36.44 -2.83 5.46
N VAL A 10 35.17 -3.10 5.20
CA VAL A 10 34.33 -2.22 4.38
C VAL A 10 33.89 -1.02 5.21
N VAL A 11 34.30 0.17 4.77
CA VAL A 11 33.89 1.44 5.39
C VAL A 11 32.75 2.07 4.58
N TRP A 12 31.55 1.99 5.11
CA TRP A 12 30.36 2.56 4.48
C TRP A 12 30.40 4.09 4.51
N ARG A 13 30.12 4.72 3.37
CA ARG A 13 30.04 6.18 3.24
C ARG A 13 28.80 6.71 3.97
N ARG A 14 28.86 7.98 4.40
CA ARG A 14 27.72 8.72 4.99
C ARG A 14 26.43 8.63 4.18
N PHE A 15 26.54 8.71 2.86
CA PHE A 15 25.40 8.50 1.97
C PHE A 15 24.63 7.19 2.25
N VAL A 16 25.32 6.11 2.61
CA VAL A 16 24.69 4.82 2.94
C VAL A 16 24.06 4.89 4.34
N THR A 17 24.76 5.45 5.32
CA THR A 17 24.35 5.44 6.73
C THR A 17 23.31 6.50 7.11
N ASP A 18 23.25 7.62 6.39
CA ASP A 18 22.47 8.80 6.79
C ASP A 18 21.01 8.66 6.37
N PHE A 19 20.10 9.24 7.15
CA PHE A 19 18.66 9.24 6.87
C PHE A 19 18.33 9.97 5.55
N TRP A 20 18.97 11.11 5.31
CA TRP A 20 18.77 11.93 4.11
C TRP A 20 19.76 11.56 3.00
N LYS A 21 19.25 11.24 1.83
CA LYS A 21 20.03 10.89 0.64
C LYS A 21 19.62 11.81 -0.50
N ILE A 22 20.59 12.50 -1.10
CA ILE A 22 20.36 13.38 -2.25
C ILE A 22 21.29 12.95 -3.37
N ILE A 23 20.72 12.74 -4.56
CA ILE A 23 21.46 12.44 -5.77
C ILE A 23 21.17 13.53 -6.78
N ASP A 24 22.16 14.38 -7.04
CA ASP A 24 22.05 15.36 -8.09
C ASP A 24 22.36 14.72 -9.45
N GLU A 25 21.55 15.04 -10.45
CA GLU A 25 21.65 14.58 -11.84
C GLU A 25 21.84 13.07 -11.97
N VAL A 26 20.84 12.29 -11.50
CA VAL A 26 20.91 10.82 -11.45
C VAL A 26 21.21 10.18 -12.82
N ASN A 27 20.82 10.84 -13.90
CA ASN A 27 21.08 10.42 -15.28
C ASN A 27 22.54 10.61 -15.73
N ARG A 28 23.43 11.23 -14.94
CA ARG A 28 24.88 11.24 -15.21
C ARG A 28 25.62 10.05 -14.61
N LEU A 29 24.97 9.29 -13.72
CA LEU A 29 25.58 8.12 -13.11
C LEU A 29 25.81 7.02 -14.15
N THR A 30 26.98 6.40 -14.11
CA THR A 30 27.29 5.25 -14.97
C THR A 30 26.30 4.11 -14.72
N PRO A 31 26.06 3.23 -15.71
CA PRO A 31 25.16 2.08 -15.52
C PRO A 31 25.52 1.20 -14.32
N HIS A 32 26.81 1.08 -14.00
CA HIS A 32 27.26 0.35 -12.82
C HIS A 32 26.80 1.01 -11.51
N ALA A 33 26.96 2.33 -11.38
CA ALA A 33 26.50 3.08 -10.22
C ALA A 33 24.97 3.04 -10.09
N GLN A 34 24.24 3.13 -11.21
CA GLN A 34 22.79 2.98 -11.23
C GLN A 34 22.36 1.59 -10.72
N ASN A 35 23.05 0.52 -11.11
CA ASN A 35 22.77 -0.83 -10.62
C ASN A 35 22.96 -0.99 -9.11
N ILE A 36 23.97 -0.35 -8.52
CA ILE A 36 24.15 -0.35 -7.06
C ILE A 36 22.97 0.36 -6.37
N LEU A 37 22.51 1.48 -6.94
CA LEU A 37 21.33 2.20 -6.43
C LEU A 37 20.04 1.37 -6.56
N LEU A 38 19.94 0.48 -7.55
CA LEU A 38 18.77 -0.39 -7.68
C LEU A 38 18.57 -1.29 -6.46
N SER A 39 19.65 -1.81 -5.87
CA SER A 39 19.58 -2.61 -4.64
C SER A 39 19.11 -1.76 -3.46
N LEU A 40 19.66 -0.55 -3.32
CA LEU A 40 19.23 0.38 -2.26
C LEU A 40 17.74 0.74 -2.40
N LEU A 41 17.29 1.08 -3.61
CA LEU A 41 15.92 1.47 -3.90
C LEU A 41 14.92 0.30 -3.85
N ALA A 42 15.38 -0.93 -4.11
CA ALA A 42 14.51 -2.12 -4.11
C ALA A 42 14.40 -2.79 -2.74
N GLU A 43 15.55 -2.98 -2.08
CA GLU A 43 15.70 -3.83 -0.88
C GLU A 43 16.03 -3.00 0.36
N GLY A 44 16.39 -1.72 0.22
CA GLY A 44 16.93 -0.93 1.32
C GLY A 44 18.30 -1.43 1.75
N GLU A 45 19.07 -2.03 0.84
CA GLU A 45 20.37 -2.64 1.15
C GLU A 45 21.42 -2.26 0.11
N VAL A 46 22.65 -2.06 0.57
CA VAL A 46 23.83 -1.91 -0.28
C VAL A 46 24.73 -3.10 -0.07
N LYS A 47 25.17 -3.70 -1.19
CA LYS A 47 26.02 -4.90 -1.20
C LYS A 47 27.39 -4.55 -1.76
N TYR A 48 28.44 -4.97 -1.09
CA TYR A 48 29.81 -4.83 -1.55
C TYR A 48 30.60 -6.09 -1.18
N TYR A 49 30.97 -6.89 -2.19
CA TYR A 49 31.49 -8.25 -1.99
C TYR A 49 30.60 -9.07 -1.04
N ASP A 50 31.16 -9.56 0.07
CA ASP A 50 30.45 -10.41 1.05
C ASP A 50 29.78 -9.58 2.18
N GLU A 51 29.90 -8.25 2.13
CA GLU A 51 29.33 -7.35 3.13
C GLU A 51 28.02 -6.73 2.65
N ILE A 52 27.02 -6.74 3.54
CA ILE A 52 25.68 -6.17 3.28
C ILE A 52 25.37 -5.13 4.34
N LYS A 53 25.07 -3.91 3.91
CA LYS A 53 24.58 -2.84 4.78
C LYS A 53 23.11 -2.58 4.55
N ARG A 54 22.31 -2.86 5.56
CA ARG A 54 20.88 -2.53 5.59
C ARG A 54 20.66 -1.06 5.97
N CYS A 55 19.77 -0.44 5.21
CA CYS A 55 19.37 0.96 5.21
C CYS A 55 17.83 0.98 5.28
N GLU A 56 17.27 0.66 6.45
CA GLU A 56 15.83 0.41 6.59
C GLU A 56 15.00 1.70 6.54
N GLU A 57 15.58 2.82 6.98
CA GLU A 57 14.88 4.08 7.20
C GLU A 57 15.64 5.21 6.53
N TYR A 58 15.19 5.63 5.35
CA TYR A 58 15.80 6.75 4.62
C TYR A 58 14.78 7.49 3.74
N CYS A 59 15.08 8.76 3.47
CA CYS A 59 14.48 9.55 2.39
C CYS A 59 15.51 9.76 1.30
N LEU A 60 15.15 9.45 0.05
CA LEU A 60 15.99 9.70 -1.10
C LEU A 60 15.31 10.69 -2.05
N TYR A 61 16.05 11.75 -2.38
CA TYR A 61 15.72 12.73 -3.40
C TYR A 61 16.70 12.60 -4.55
N ALA A 62 16.19 12.65 -5.78
CA ALA A 62 17.02 12.67 -6.97
C ALA A 62 16.52 13.74 -7.93
N THR A 63 17.46 14.41 -8.61
CA THR A 63 17.14 15.31 -9.71
C THR A 63 17.45 14.63 -11.03
N LEU A 64 16.70 14.97 -12.07
CA LEU A 64 16.91 14.50 -13.43
C LEU A 64 16.80 15.70 -14.35
N ASN A 65 17.90 16.02 -15.03
CA ASN A 65 17.95 17.10 -16.00
C ASN A 65 17.58 16.58 -17.40
N PRO A 66 17.05 17.44 -18.30
CA PRO A 66 16.83 17.09 -19.69
C PRO A 66 18.08 16.47 -20.33
N ALA A 67 17.88 15.55 -21.27
CA ALA A 67 18.96 14.81 -21.90
C ALA A 67 19.97 15.76 -22.59
N ASP A 68 21.26 15.56 -22.29
CA ASP A 68 22.39 16.29 -22.87
C ASP A 68 23.60 15.34 -23.04
N ALA A 69 24.67 15.82 -23.68
CA ALA A 69 25.91 15.08 -23.85
C ALA A 69 26.45 14.58 -22.50
N GLY A 70 26.65 13.27 -22.37
CA GLY A 70 27.14 12.64 -21.14
C GLY A 70 26.05 12.16 -20.16
N THR A 71 24.78 12.20 -20.57
CA THR A 71 23.68 11.53 -19.84
C THR A 71 23.52 10.08 -20.32
N PHE A 72 23.14 9.19 -19.39
CA PHE A 72 22.78 7.79 -19.64
C PHE A 72 21.26 7.65 -19.58
N ASP A 73 20.71 6.82 -20.49
CA ASP A 73 19.28 6.54 -20.50
C ASP A 73 18.85 5.81 -19.22
N MET A 74 17.73 6.24 -18.65
CA MET A 74 17.21 5.69 -17.40
C MET A 74 16.18 4.61 -17.74
N GLY A 75 16.53 3.35 -17.50
CA GLY A 75 15.61 2.25 -17.78
C GLY A 75 14.28 2.40 -17.01
N PRO A 76 13.12 2.05 -17.61
CA PRO A 76 11.83 2.06 -16.92
C PRO A 76 11.82 1.34 -15.55
N PRO A 77 12.53 0.21 -15.35
CA PRO A 77 12.63 -0.41 -14.04
C PRO A 77 13.28 0.47 -12.97
N PHE A 78 14.19 1.37 -13.34
CA PHE A 78 14.83 2.30 -12.41
C PHE A 78 13.83 3.37 -11.95
N LEU A 79 13.13 4.00 -12.90
CA LEU A 79 12.14 5.04 -12.62
C LEU A 79 10.95 4.53 -11.81
N ASP A 80 10.51 3.28 -12.03
CA ASP A 80 9.42 2.64 -11.26
C ASP A 80 9.73 2.46 -9.77
N ARG A 81 10.99 2.62 -9.35
CA ARG A 81 11.40 2.59 -7.93
C ARG A 81 11.27 3.94 -7.22
N PHE A 82 11.07 5.03 -7.96
CA PHE A 82 10.83 6.35 -7.37
C PHE A 82 9.36 6.52 -7.04
N GLY A 83 9.05 6.73 -5.77
CA GLY A 83 7.69 6.86 -5.27
C GLY A 83 6.85 7.92 -6.01
N MET A 84 7.41 9.12 -6.16
CA MET A 84 6.82 10.24 -6.87
C MET A 84 7.89 10.95 -7.70
N ALA A 85 7.49 11.60 -8.77
CA ALA A 85 8.31 12.55 -9.49
C ALA A 85 7.53 13.86 -9.65
N VAL A 86 8.19 14.99 -9.39
CA VAL A 86 7.57 16.31 -9.43
C VAL A 86 8.22 17.09 -10.58
N PRO A 87 7.45 17.58 -11.56
CA PRO A 87 8.01 18.47 -12.57
C PRO A 87 8.34 19.82 -11.93
N ILE A 88 9.60 20.25 -12.08
CA ILE A 88 10.05 21.56 -11.63
C ILE A 88 10.03 22.49 -12.84
N THR A 89 9.29 23.58 -12.75
CA THR A 89 9.21 24.62 -13.80
C THR A 89 9.96 25.87 -13.36
N MET A 90 10.34 26.70 -14.33
CA MET A 90 10.90 28.02 -14.02
C MET A 90 9.91 28.85 -13.19
N PRO A 91 10.38 29.56 -12.16
CA PRO A 91 9.54 30.47 -11.38
C PRO A 91 8.88 31.53 -12.27
N THR A 92 7.70 32.00 -11.87
CA THR A 92 7.04 33.10 -12.60
C THR A 92 7.77 34.42 -12.39
N VAL A 93 7.43 35.45 -13.18
CA VAL A 93 8.02 36.81 -13.01
C VAL A 93 7.82 37.33 -11.58
N ASN A 94 6.66 37.05 -10.97
CA ASN A 94 6.38 37.47 -9.60
C ASN A 94 7.24 36.70 -8.57
N ASP A 95 7.45 35.40 -8.78
CA ASP A 95 8.33 34.61 -7.91
C ASP A 95 9.80 35.03 -8.05
N LEU A 96 10.21 35.43 -9.26
CA LEU A 96 11.55 35.95 -9.51
C LEU A 96 11.82 37.26 -8.76
N GLU A 97 10.82 38.12 -8.55
CA GLU A 97 10.97 39.33 -7.73
C GLU A 97 11.44 38.98 -6.31
N LEU A 98 10.83 37.97 -5.68
CA LEU A 98 11.22 37.48 -4.35
C LEU A 98 12.64 36.90 -4.34
N ILE A 99 13.00 36.11 -5.36
CA ILE A 99 14.32 35.49 -5.48
C ILE A 99 15.41 36.56 -5.70
N LEU A 100 15.14 37.56 -6.53
CA LEU A 100 16.09 38.65 -6.83
C LEU A 100 16.18 39.68 -5.71
N ALA A 101 15.14 39.82 -4.90
CA ALA A 101 15.17 40.62 -3.68
C ALA A 101 15.94 39.93 -2.54
N ALA A 102 16.17 38.62 -2.62
CA ALA A 102 16.98 37.89 -1.66
C ALA A 102 18.44 38.37 -1.72
N ARG A 103 19.11 38.33 -0.57
CA ARG A 103 20.49 38.77 -0.46
C ARG A 103 21.41 37.82 -1.23
N ASP A 104 22.34 38.38 -2.01
CA ASP A 104 23.27 37.57 -2.81
C ASP A 104 24.24 36.77 -1.92
N GLU A 105 23.96 35.47 -1.77
CA GLU A 105 24.76 34.54 -0.97
C GLU A 105 26.20 34.40 -1.46
N ARG A 106 26.50 34.63 -2.76
CA ARG A 106 27.88 34.58 -3.26
C ARG A 106 28.71 35.76 -2.77
N LEU A 107 28.10 36.92 -2.62
CA LEU A 107 28.79 38.14 -2.17
C LEU A 107 28.91 38.21 -0.65
N PHE A 108 27.90 37.74 0.08
CA PHE A 108 27.82 37.90 1.52
C PHE A 108 28.06 36.62 2.33
N GLY A 109 28.25 35.48 1.65
CA GLY A 109 28.35 34.17 2.28
C GLY A 109 26.99 33.62 2.68
N PHE A 110 26.98 32.35 3.12
CA PHE A 110 25.79 31.70 3.64
C PHE A 110 25.49 32.25 5.04
N ASP A 111 24.33 32.89 5.22
CA ASP A 111 23.97 33.53 6.49
C ASP A 111 23.49 32.48 7.50
N GLU A 112 24.40 32.01 8.37
CA GLU A 112 24.11 31.00 9.40
C GLU A 112 23.00 31.44 10.38
N LEU A 113 22.72 32.74 10.50
CA LEU A 113 21.67 33.27 11.39
C LEU A 113 20.25 33.14 10.81
N TRP A 114 20.12 32.93 9.50
CA TRP A 114 18.84 32.69 8.81
C TRP A 114 18.54 31.19 8.64
N GLN A 115 18.97 30.37 9.59
CA GLN A 115 18.60 28.95 9.59
C GLN A 115 17.16 28.77 10.06
N VAL A 116 16.39 27.99 9.28
CA VAL A 116 15.10 27.48 9.73
C VAL A 116 15.38 26.61 10.97
N PRO A 117 14.81 26.93 12.14
CA PRO A 117 15.08 26.15 13.34
C PRO A 117 14.63 24.70 13.11
N PRO A 118 15.37 23.69 13.63
CA PRO A 118 14.98 22.30 13.48
C PRO A 118 13.64 22.06 14.19
N VAL A 119 12.57 21.91 13.40
CA VAL A 119 11.20 21.73 13.92
C VAL A 119 10.94 20.27 14.30
N LEU A 120 11.58 19.32 13.61
CA LEU A 120 11.38 17.88 13.79
C LEU A 120 12.72 17.13 13.84
N THR A 121 12.76 16.07 14.63
CA THR A 121 13.85 15.08 14.65
C THR A 121 13.51 13.89 13.77
N GLU A 122 14.50 13.08 13.39
CA GLU A 122 14.30 11.86 12.60
C GLU A 122 13.33 10.88 13.29
N GLU A 123 13.46 10.67 14.60
CA GLU A 123 12.53 9.85 15.40
C GLU A 123 11.08 10.34 15.32
N LYS A 124 10.86 11.66 15.31
CA LYS A 124 9.52 12.24 15.14
C LYS A 124 9.00 12.04 13.72
N LEU A 125 9.86 12.11 12.70
CA LEU A 125 9.47 11.82 11.31
C LEU A 125 9.06 10.35 11.14
N LEU A 126 9.79 9.41 11.74
CA LEU A 126 9.42 7.99 11.76
C LEU A 126 8.08 7.74 12.48
N THR A 127 7.84 8.48 13.57
CA THR A 127 6.54 8.46 14.25
C THR A 127 5.43 8.94 13.31
N ILE A 128 5.66 10.02 12.57
CA ILE A 128 4.70 10.55 11.57
C ILE A 128 4.44 9.52 10.46
N TRP A 129 5.45 8.81 9.96
CA TRP A 129 5.24 7.76 8.94
C TRP A 129 4.28 6.67 9.43
N ASN A 130 4.44 6.25 10.69
CA ASN A 130 3.56 5.28 11.31
C ASN A 130 2.14 5.81 11.49
N LEU A 131 1.98 7.08 11.88
CA LEU A 131 0.66 7.73 11.98
C LEU A 131 -0.03 7.85 10.63
N ALA A 132 0.71 8.31 9.60
CA ALA A 132 0.21 8.41 8.24
C ALA A 132 -0.26 7.06 7.69
N ASP A 133 0.48 5.96 7.94
CA ASP A 133 0.03 4.62 7.53
C ASP A 133 -1.32 4.21 8.15
N LYS A 134 -1.70 4.75 9.31
CA LYS A 134 -2.99 4.44 9.95
C LYS A 134 -4.16 5.27 9.45
N VAL A 135 -3.94 6.25 8.56
CA VAL A 135 -5.04 7.00 7.94
C VAL A 135 -5.95 6.03 7.19
N PHE A 136 -7.24 6.14 7.48
CA PHE A 136 -8.27 5.32 6.85
C PHE A 136 -8.40 5.70 5.37
N VAL A 137 -8.63 4.68 4.53
CA VAL A 137 -8.88 4.86 3.09
C VAL A 137 -10.32 4.48 2.86
N SER A 138 -11.12 5.42 2.33
CA SER A 138 -12.52 5.14 2.04
C SER A 138 -12.66 3.99 1.04
N ASN A 139 -13.77 3.24 1.11
CA ASN A 139 -13.99 2.11 0.20
C ASN A 139 -14.00 2.57 -1.26
N GLU A 140 -14.57 3.74 -1.53
CA GLU A 140 -14.61 4.35 -2.86
C GLU A 140 -13.21 4.75 -3.34
N ALA A 141 -12.40 5.39 -2.49
CA ALA A 141 -11.01 5.73 -2.83
C ALA A 141 -10.16 4.48 -3.09
N SER A 142 -10.38 3.42 -2.30
CA SER A 142 -9.72 2.12 -2.50
C SER A 142 -10.08 1.49 -3.85
N GLU A 143 -11.35 1.53 -4.23
CA GLU A 143 -11.81 1.03 -5.54
C GLU A 143 -11.29 1.92 -6.68
N PHE A 144 -11.30 3.24 -6.51
CA PHE A 144 -10.76 4.17 -7.49
C PHE A 144 -9.26 3.93 -7.73
N MET A 145 -8.45 3.75 -6.67
CA MET A 145 -7.02 3.42 -6.78
C MET A 145 -6.77 2.16 -7.60
N ARG A 146 -7.52 1.08 -7.34
CA ARG A 146 -7.43 -0.16 -8.12
C ARG A 146 -7.83 0.07 -9.57
N SER A 147 -8.94 0.77 -9.76
CA SER A 147 -9.50 1.02 -11.08
C SER A 147 -8.60 1.89 -11.95
N VAL A 148 -8.06 3.00 -11.43
CA VAL A 148 -7.24 3.93 -12.20
C VAL A 148 -5.94 3.28 -12.63
N VAL A 149 -5.30 2.49 -11.75
CA VAL A 149 -4.09 1.73 -12.12
C VAL A 149 -4.41 0.67 -13.17
N ARG A 150 -5.55 -0.03 -13.01
CA ARG A 150 -5.98 -1.06 -13.96
C ARG A 150 -6.33 -0.48 -15.34
N GLU A 151 -6.93 0.70 -15.42
CA GLU A 151 -7.26 1.38 -16.69
C GLU A 151 -6.03 1.63 -17.58
N PHE A 152 -4.87 1.95 -16.98
CA PHE A 152 -3.63 2.15 -17.73
C PHE A 152 -3.09 0.85 -18.35
N GLY A 153 -3.41 -0.31 -17.78
CA GLY A 153 -2.95 -1.62 -18.27
C GLY A 153 -4.00 -2.49 -18.95
N ALA A 154 -5.28 -2.14 -18.85
CA ALA A 154 -6.37 -2.96 -19.36
C ALA A 154 -6.32 -3.07 -20.89
N CYS A 155 -6.51 -4.28 -21.41
CA CYS A 155 -6.63 -4.53 -22.85
C CYS A 155 -7.40 -5.85 -23.05
N ILE A 156 -8.32 -5.87 -24.03
CA ILE A 156 -9.11 -7.06 -24.36
C ILE A 156 -8.34 -8.07 -25.22
N ARG A 157 -7.20 -7.67 -25.80
CA ARG A 157 -6.45 -8.47 -26.79
C ARG A 157 -5.20 -9.11 -26.23
N VAL A 158 -4.45 -8.40 -25.38
CA VAL A 158 -3.13 -8.84 -24.88
C VAL A 158 -2.91 -8.37 -23.44
N ASP A 159 -1.97 -9.01 -22.75
CA ASP A 159 -1.37 -8.44 -21.54
C ASP A 159 -0.23 -7.49 -21.92
N LYS A 160 -0.44 -6.18 -21.73
CA LYS A 160 0.55 -5.14 -22.06
C LYS A 160 1.81 -5.19 -21.18
N SER A 161 1.76 -5.87 -20.03
CA SER A 161 2.95 -6.06 -19.21
C SER A 161 3.90 -7.12 -19.78
N GLN A 162 3.39 -7.98 -20.68
CA GLN A 162 4.15 -9.09 -21.28
C GLN A 162 4.37 -8.91 -22.80
N SER A 163 3.61 -8.04 -23.47
CA SER A 163 3.75 -7.79 -24.91
C SER A 163 4.85 -6.76 -25.19
N SER A 164 5.89 -7.16 -25.94
CA SER A 164 7.00 -6.26 -26.34
C SER A 164 6.91 -5.79 -27.80
N GLY A 165 6.35 -6.61 -28.70
CA GLY A 165 6.36 -6.35 -30.14
C GLY A 165 5.05 -5.81 -30.72
N TYR A 166 3.91 -6.08 -30.09
CA TYR A 166 2.61 -5.62 -30.56
C TYR A 166 2.01 -4.65 -29.54
N THR A 167 2.15 -3.36 -29.87
CA THR A 167 1.78 -2.20 -29.06
C THR A 167 0.73 -1.35 -29.76
N VAL A 168 0.22 -0.34 -29.06
CA VAL A 168 -0.74 0.62 -29.63
C VAL A 168 -0.20 1.27 -30.91
N GLU A 169 1.08 1.65 -30.93
CA GLU A 169 1.71 2.29 -32.09
C GLU A 169 1.97 1.32 -33.25
N THR A 170 1.94 0.00 -33.01
CA THR A 170 2.13 -1.02 -34.05
C THR A 170 0.83 -1.70 -34.45
N GLY A 171 -0.32 -1.06 -34.23
CA GLY A 171 -1.63 -1.53 -34.68
C GLY A 171 -2.43 -2.38 -33.68
N LEU A 172 -2.06 -2.43 -32.39
CA LEU A 172 -2.82 -3.19 -31.38
C LEU A 172 -4.30 -2.78 -31.27
N CYS A 173 -4.61 -1.53 -31.59
CA CYS A 173 -5.96 -0.99 -31.52
C CYS A 173 -6.79 -1.17 -32.80
N ASP A 174 -6.19 -1.62 -33.91
CA ASP A 174 -6.87 -1.67 -35.21
C ASP A 174 -8.11 -2.57 -35.18
N GLY A 175 -9.28 -2.01 -35.47
CA GLY A 175 -10.57 -2.71 -35.41
C GLY A 175 -11.02 -3.13 -34.01
N CYS A 176 -10.44 -2.54 -32.95
CA CYS A 176 -10.85 -2.82 -31.57
C CYS A 176 -12.11 -2.03 -31.21
N HIS A 177 -13.12 -2.71 -30.66
CA HIS A 177 -14.36 -2.07 -30.22
C HIS A 177 -14.13 -1.00 -29.13
N PHE A 178 -13.10 -1.20 -28.29
CA PHE A 178 -12.75 -0.29 -27.20
C PHE A 178 -11.76 0.79 -27.63
N ASP A 179 -11.40 0.87 -28.90
CA ASP A 179 -10.59 1.98 -29.41
C ASP A 179 -11.45 3.23 -29.56
N THR A 180 -11.55 4.01 -28.49
CA THR A 180 -12.38 5.21 -28.42
C THR A 180 -11.58 6.38 -27.88
N ALA A 181 -12.01 7.62 -28.19
CA ALA A 181 -11.37 8.81 -27.64
C ALA A 181 -11.36 8.83 -26.10
N LYS A 182 -12.34 8.17 -25.46
CA LYS A 182 -12.50 8.08 -24.00
C LYS A 182 -11.77 6.90 -23.36
N SER A 183 -11.09 6.07 -24.15
CA SER A 183 -10.35 4.94 -23.62
C SER A 183 -8.98 5.39 -23.14
N VAL A 184 -8.57 4.96 -21.95
CA VAL A 184 -7.20 5.19 -21.47
C VAL A 184 -6.25 4.16 -22.10
N CYS A 185 -6.73 2.94 -22.33
CA CYS A 185 -5.92 1.86 -22.86
C CYS A 185 -5.30 2.16 -24.23
N ASN A 186 -5.96 2.89 -25.13
CA ASN A 186 -5.37 3.22 -26.44
C ASN A 186 -4.35 4.39 -26.38
N LYS A 187 -4.01 4.88 -25.18
CA LYS A 187 -3.04 5.97 -24.98
C LYS A 187 -1.79 5.52 -24.23
N VAL A 188 -1.80 4.27 -23.75
CA VAL A 188 -0.74 3.70 -22.90
C VAL A 188 -0.07 2.52 -23.60
N ILE A 189 1.24 2.61 -23.77
CA ILE A 189 2.09 1.56 -24.31
C ILE A 189 2.63 0.67 -23.18
N VAL A 190 3.32 1.27 -22.20
CA VAL A 190 3.86 0.55 -21.03
C VAL A 190 2.96 0.85 -19.83
N PRO A 191 2.30 -0.17 -19.25
CA PRO A 191 1.35 0.03 -18.18
C PRO A 191 2.03 0.29 -16.84
N LEU A 192 1.23 0.72 -15.85
CA LEU A 192 1.67 0.92 -14.47
C LEU A 192 1.90 -0.43 -13.77
N SER A 193 2.92 -0.46 -12.90
CA SER A 193 3.24 -1.63 -12.08
C SER A 193 2.40 -1.68 -10.79
N VAL A 194 2.50 -2.79 -10.05
CA VAL A 194 1.93 -2.91 -8.70
C VAL A 194 2.56 -1.89 -7.73
N ARG A 195 3.80 -1.43 -7.99
CA ARG A 195 4.44 -0.40 -7.16
C ARG A 195 3.69 0.92 -7.26
N ALA A 196 3.20 1.28 -8.44
CA ALA A 196 2.41 2.51 -8.61
C ALA A 196 1.15 2.50 -7.71
N ALA A 197 0.46 1.36 -7.58
CA ALA A 197 -0.69 1.24 -6.68
C ALA A 197 -0.29 1.36 -5.19
N LYS A 198 0.82 0.71 -4.80
CA LYS A 198 1.32 0.77 -3.41
C LYS A 198 1.75 2.18 -3.03
N ASP A 199 2.49 2.85 -3.91
CA ASP A 199 2.99 4.20 -3.70
C ASP A 199 1.84 5.21 -3.72
N LEU A 200 0.88 5.08 -4.65
CA LEU A 200 -0.32 5.91 -4.64
C LEU A 200 -1.08 5.83 -3.32
N ASN A 201 -1.27 4.62 -2.78
CA ASN A 201 -1.89 4.44 -1.47
C ASN A 201 -1.05 5.07 -0.33
N ARG A 202 0.27 4.84 -0.33
CA ARG A 202 1.19 5.42 0.66
C ARG A 202 1.13 6.94 0.68
N TYR A 203 1.30 7.57 -0.48
CA TYR A 203 1.34 9.03 -0.57
C TYR A 203 -0.04 9.67 -0.38
N SER A 204 -1.13 9.00 -0.77
CA SER A 204 -2.48 9.51 -0.50
C SER A 204 -2.76 9.56 1.00
N LYS A 205 -2.35 8.53 1.75
CA LYS A 205 -2.42 8.54 3.22
C LYS A 205 -1.56 9.65 3.84
N ALA A 206 -0.32 9.80 3.36
CA ALA A 206 0.59 10.84 3.83
C ALA A 206 0.04 12.26 3.57
N ALA A 207 -0.52 12.49 2.39
CA ALA A 207 -1.15 13.77 2.04
C ALA A 207 -2.41 14.03 2.88
N ALA A 208 -3.27 13.03 3.06
CA ALA A 208 -4.44 13.14 3.93
C ALA A 208 -4.05 13.50 5.37
N TRP A 209 -3.02 12.84 5.91
CA TRP A 209 -2.47 13.18 7.23
C TRP A 209 -1.94 14.62 7.28
N LEU A 210 -1.16 15.02 6.27
CA LEU A 210 -0.52 16.35 6.20
C LEU A 210 -1.55 17.49 6.18
N VAL A 211 -2.68 17.30 5.49
CA VAL A 211 -3.76 18.32 5.42
C VAL A 211 -4.79 18.18 6.54
N GLY A 212 -4.61 17.23 7.47
CA GLY A 212 -5.55 16.98 8.57
C GLY A 212 -6.89 16.36 8.15
N ALA A 213 -6.93 15.67 7.01
CA ALA A 213 -8.12 14.93 6.57
C ALA A 213 -8.34 13.66 7.42
N GLN A 214 -9.61 13.33 7.67
CA GLN A 214 -9.98 12.15 8.46
C GLN A 214 -9.80 10.83 7.69
N GLU A 215 -9.89 10.90 6.37
CA GLU A 215 -9.75 9.75 5.47
C GLU A 215 -9.17 10.17 4.12
N VAL A 216 -8.65 9.18 3.39
CA VAL A 216 -8.29 9.32 1.98
C VAL A 216 -9.56 9.26 1.13
N THR A 217 -9.84 10.32 0.38
CA THR A 217 -10.94 10.40 -0.58
C THR A 217 -10.46 10.19 -2.02
N VAL A 218 -11.41 10.08 -2.96
CA VAL A 218 -11.13 9.96 -4.40
C VAL A 218 -10.35 11.17 -4.90
N GLU A 219 -10.66 12.37 -4.43
CA GLU A 219 -10.02 13.64 -4.80
C GLU A 219 -8.54 13.66 -4.41
N ILE A 220 -8.21 13.18 -3.21
CA ILE A 220 -6.82 13.08 -2.75
C ILE A 220 -6.05 12.14 -3.67
N VAL A 221 -6.58 10.94 -3.91
CA VAL A 221 -5.96 9.95 -4.80
C VAL A 221 -5.77 10.53 -6.21
N LYS A 222 -6.81 11.16 -6.74
CA LYS A 222 -6.81 11.77 -8.08
C LYS A 222 -5.76 12.88 -8.19
N SER A 223 -5.57 13.68 -7.15
CA SER A 223 -4.57 14.75 -7.14
C SER A 223 -3.13 14.24 -7.17
N LEU A 224 -2.86 13.08 -6.55
CA LEU A 224 -1.52 12.51 -6.47
C LEU A 224 -1.19 11.53 -7.60
N ALA A 225 -2.21 10.90 -8.20
CA ALA A 225 -2.02 9.91 -9.27
C ALA A 225 -1.09 10.41 -10.40
N PRO A 226 -1.22 11.65 -10.94
CA PRO A 226 -0.30 12.14 -11.96
C PRO A 226 1.16 12.13 -11.51
N LEU A 227 1.46 12.56 -10.28
CA LEU A 227 2.82 12.62 -9.70
C LEU A 227 3.44 11.24 -9.47
N VAL A 228 2.61 10.21 -9.30
CA VAL A 228 3.06 8.81 -9.14
C VAL A 228 3.21 8.12 -10.51
N PHE A 229 2.43 8.50 -11.52
CA PHE A 229 2.28 7.73 -12.75
C PHE A 229 3.20 8.18 -13.88
N TRP A 230 3.40 9.48 -14.07
CA TRP A 230 3.93 10.02 -15.32
C TRP A 230 5.34 9.52 -15.66
N HIS A 231 6.18 9.25 -14.65
CA HIS A 231 7.53 8.71 -14.82
C HIS A 231 7.59 7.18 -14.88
N ARG A 232 6.45 6.48 -14.72
CA ARG A 232 6.36 5.00 -14.67
C ARG A 232 5.67 4.37 -15.86
N THR A 233 5.18 5.19 -16.79
CA THR A 233 4.41 4.74 -17.94
C THR A 233 4.99 5.30 -19.22
N ARG A 234 4.77 4.60 -20.34
CA ARG A 234 5.08 5.10 -21.67
C ARG A 234 3.79 5.30 -22.42
N LEU A 235 3.60 6.51 -22.93
CA LEU A 235 2.38 6.94 -23.59
C LEU A 235 2.58 7.00 -25.11
N VAL A 236 1.48 6.97 -25.87
CA VAL A 236 1.49 7.07 -27.33
C VAL A 236 1.95 8.47 -27.75
N ARG A 237 2.92 8.55 -28.66
CA ARG A 237 3.55 9.81 -29.04
C ARG A 237 2.61 10.77 -29.76
N ASP A 238 1.82 10.27 -30.70
CA ASP A 238 0.98 11.10 -31.57
C ASP A 238 0.02 12.02 -30.80
N GLU A 239 -0.63 11.53 -29.74
CA GLU A 239 -1.52 12.35 -28.92
C GLU A 239 -0.74 13.25 -27.95
N LEU A 240 0.36 12.76 -27.39
CA LEU A 240 1.21 13.49 -26.47
C LEU A 240 1.89 14.71 -27.13
N GLU A 241 2.29 14.60 -28.39
CA GLU A 241 2.97 15.68 -29.12
C GLU A 241 2.00 16.72 -29.69
N ARG A 242 0.68 16.44 -29.70
CA ARG A 242 -0.35 17.37 -30.17
C ARG A 242 -0.75 18.38 -29.10
N SER A 243 -1.40 19.46 -29.55
CA SER A 243 -2.05 20.44 -28.66
C SER A 243 -3.11 19.75 -27.78
N PRO A 244 -3.20 20.07 -26.47
CA PRO A 244 -2.49 21.12 -25.75
C PRO A 244 -1.20 20.68 -25.03
N TYR A 245 -0.71 19.45 -25.24
CA TYR A 245 0.35 18.86 -24.41
C TYR A 245 1.76 19.12 -24.92
N TYR A 246 1.98 19.14 -26.24
CA TYR A 246 3.27 19.48 -26.85
C TYR A 246 4.47 18.70 -26.26
N GLY A 247 4.27 17.43 -25.91
CA GLY A 247 5.31 16.60 -25.29
C GLY A 247 5.32 16.60 -23.76
N ASP A 248 4.46 17.37 -23.08
CA ASP A 248 4.33 17.37 -21.63
C ASP A 248 3.66 16.08 -21.13
N VAL A 249 4.50 15.11 -20.76
CA VAL A 249 4.08 13.81 -20.24
C VAL A 249 3.26 13.95 -18.96
N TYR A 250 3.60 14.91 -18.09
CA TYR A 250 2.90 15.10 -16.83
C TYR A 250 1.49 15.67 -17.07
N ALA A 251 1.36 16.70 -17.90
CA ALA A 251 0.06 17.27 -18.27
C ALA A 251 -0.83 16.25 -18.99
N TYR A 252 -0.27 15.45 -19.90
CA TYR A 252 -1.01 14.40 -20.58
C TYR A 252 -1.43 13.27 -19.61
N THR A 253 -0.55 12.86 -18.70
CA THR A 253 -0.88 11.89 -17.64
C THR A 253 -2.02 12.40 -16.75
N LYS A 254 -2.01 13.70 -16.39
CA LYS A 254 -3.11 14.33 -15.65
C LYS A 254 -4.44 14.23 -16.40
N HIS A 255 -4.43 14.46 -17.71
CA HIS A 255 -5.62 14.25 -18.53
C HIS A 255 -6.09 12.79 -18.54
N LEU A 256 -5.18 11.81 -18.64
CA LEU A 256 -5.54 10.39 -18.58
C LEU A 256 -6.17 10.00 -17.24
N VAL A 257 -5.68 10.56 -16.13
CA VAL A 257 -6.27 10.37 -14.80
C VAL A 257 -7.68 10.95 -14.73
N GLU A 258 -7.94 12.12 -15.31
CA GLU A 258 -9.29 12.71 -15.40
C GLU A 258 -10.24 11.84 -16.23
N LEU A 259 -9.74 11.27 -17.33
CA LEU A 259 -10.50 10.36 -18.18
C LEU A 259 -10.85 9.08 -17.40
N ALA A 260 -9.88 8.49 -16.71
CA ALA A 260 -10.09 7.33 -15.84
C ALA A 260 -11.09 7.61 -14.71
N ALA A 261 -11.03 8.79 -14.07
CA ALA A 261 -11.96 9.23 -13.04
C ALA A 261 -13.39 9.37 -13.59
N SER A 262 -13.54 9.94 -14.78
CA SER A 262 -14.84 10.05 -15.44
C SER A 262 -15.45 8.68 -15.75
N ARG A 263 -14.63 7.73 -16.21
CA ARG A 263 -15.06 6.33 -16.42
C ARG A 263 -15.40 5.64 -15.11
N PHE A 264 -14.65 5.91 -14.05
CA PHE A 264 -14.92 5.38 -12.72
C PHE A 264 -16.28 5.81 -12.20
N ALA A 265 -16.63 7.09 -12.31
CA ALA A 265 -17.95 7.58 -11.95
C ALA A 265 -19.07 6.88 -12.74
N GLN A 266 -18.86 6.63 -14.04
CA GLN A 266 -19.82 5.89 -14.89
C GLN A 266 -19.97 4.42 -14.49
N ARG A 267 -18.97 3.84 -13.80
CA ARG A 267 -18.99 2.44 -13.32
C ARG A 267 -19.71 2.25 -11.99
N ALA A 268 -20.22 3.31 -11.35
CA ALA A 268 -20.94 3.21 -10.07
C ALA A 268 -22.06 2.14 -10.06
N PRO A 269 -22.91 2.01 -11.10
CA PRO A 269 -23.93 0.94 -11.14
C PRO A 269 -23.31 -0.46 -11.13
N ALA A 270 -22.24 -0.69 -11.91
CA ALA A 270 -21.55 -1.97 -11.96
C ALA A 270 -20.89 -2.31 -10.61
N ILE A 271 -20.28 -1.32 -9.95
CA ILE A 271 -19.69 -1.47 -8.61
C ILE A 271 -20.77 -1.89 -7.60
N ALA A 272 -21.93 -1.22 -7.62
CA ALA A 272 -23.04 -1.56 -6.73
C ALA A 272 -23.57 -2.99 -6.93
N ILE A 273 -23.64 -3.47 -8.18
CA ILE A 273 -23.96 -4.88 -8.47
C ILE A 273 -22.90 -5.79 -7.87
N MET A 274 -21.62 -5.51 -8.12
CA MET A 274 -20.51 -6.33 -7.62
C MET A 274 -20.51 -6.42 -6.10
N ASP A 275 -20.81 -5.33 -5.39
CA ASP A 275 -20.85 -5.33 -3.92
C ASP A 275 -22.01 -6.16 -3.37
N LYS A 276 -23.17 -6.16 -4.03
CA LYS A 276 -24.28 -7.08 -3.68
C LYS A 276 -23.89 -8.54 -3.94
N MET A 277 -23.25 -8.83 -5.08
CA MET A 277 -22.80 -10.19 -5.41
C MET A 277 -21.75 -10.69 -4.42
N LYS A 278 -20.80 -9.84 -4.00
CA LYS A 278 -19.84 -10.17 -2.93
C LYS A 278 -20.54 -10.53 -1.63
N GLN A 279 -21.67 -9.92 -1.32
CA GLN A 279 -22.49 -10.25 -0.14
C GLN A 279 -23.44 -11.43 -0.37
N GLY A 280 -23.36 -12.14 -1.51
CA GLY A 280 -24.26 -13.25 -1.82
C GLY A 280 -25.70 -12.84 -2.16
N GLN A 281 -25.95 -11.54 -2.34
CA GLN A 281 -27.25 -10.94 -2.64
C GLN A 281 -27.44 -10.72 -4.16
N ASP A 282 -27.11 -11.74 -4.95
CA ASP A 282 -27.22 -11.71 -6.42
C ASP A 282 -28.68 -11.59 -6.88
N THR A 283 -28.98 -10.68 -7.81
CA THR A 283 -30.29 -10.60 -8.46
C THR A 283 -30.29 -11.47 -9.73
N LYS A 284 -31.47 -11.90 -10.19
CA LYS A 284 -31.56 -12.72 -11.42
C LYS A 284 -30.96 -12.01 -12.65
N ASP A 285 -31.07 -10.69 -12.70
CA ASP A 285 -30.71 -9.88 -13.86
C ASP A 285 -29.30 -9.25 -13.74
N ALA A 286 -28.65 -9.32 -12.57
CA ALA A 286 -27.35 -8.70 -12.30
C ALA A 286 -26.28 -9.04 -13.34
N MET A 287 -26.20 -10.31 -13.74
CA MET A 287 -25.23 -10.74 -14.76
C MET A 287 -25.54 -10.19 -16.14
N ASP A 288 -26.80 -10.03 -16.49
CA ASP A 288 -27.18 -9.51 -17.79
C ASP A 288 -26.97 -8.00 -17.84
N GLU A 289 -27.28 -7.28 -16.75
CA GLU A 289 -26.91 -5.87 -16.58
C GLU A 289 -25.38 -5.65 -16.69
N LEU A 290 -24.57 -6.49 -16.03
CA LEU A 290 -23.10 -6.43 -16.15
C LEU A 290 -22.62 -6.72 -17.58
N LYS A 291 -23.25 -7.66 -18.30
CA LYS A 291 -22.91 -7.95 -19.70
C LYS A 291 -23.25 -6.78 -20.63
N GLU A 292 -24.37 -6.10 -20.40
CA GLU A 292 -24.74 -4.91 -21.16
C GLU A 292 -23.73 -3.78 -20.92
N MET A 293 -23.39 -3.51 -19.66
CA MET A 293 -22.35 -2.53 -19.31
C MET A 293 -20.97 -2.90 -19.90
N ALA A 294 -20.62 -4.19 -19.90
CA ALA A 294 -19.39 -4.72 -20.48
C ALA A 294 -19.23 -4.49 -21.99
N LYS A 295 -20.30 -4.10 -22.71
CA LYS A 295 -20.16 -3.72 -24.12
C LYS A 295 -19.36 -2.42 -24.26
N SER A 296 -19.51 -1.48 -23.32
CA SER A 296 -18.93 -0.13 -23.40
C SER A 296 -17.81 0.12 -22.38
N ASP A 297 -17.73 -0.68 -21.31
CA ASP A 297 -16.68 -0.56 -20.30
C ASP A 297 -15.73 -1.77 -20.27
N LEU A 298 -14.44 -1.48 -20.47
CA LEU A 298 -13.39 -2.48 -20.59
C LEU A 298 -13.12 -3.20 -19.26
N LEU A 299 -13.14 -2.50 -18.13
CA LEU A 299 -12.92 -3.10 -16.80
C LEU A 299 -14.10 -3.98 -16.40
N VAL A 300 -15.33 -3.55 -16.72
CA VAL A 300 -16.50 -4.39 -16.51
C VAL A 300 -16.39 -5.67 -17.35
N ARG A 301 -15.96 -5.54 -18.61
CA ARG A 301 -15.78 -6.65 -19.55
C ARG A 301 -14.70 -7.65 -19.17
N LEU A 302 -13.60 -7.17 -18.60
CA LEU A 302 -12.45 -7.99 -18.26
C LEU A 302 -12.55 -8.56 -16.85
N ASP A 303 -12.75 -7.68 -15.88
CA ASP A 303 -12.52 -7.99 -14.48
C ASP A 303 -13.85 -8.29 -13.78
N TYR A 304 -14.86 -7.41 -13.89
CA TYR A 304 -16.10 -7.56 -13.12
C TYR A 304 -16.93 -8.75 -13.59
N THR A 305 -17.14 -8.89 -14.90
CA THR A 305 -17.92 -10.03 -15.43
C THR A 305 -17.26 -11.37 -15.18
N THR A 306 -15.91 -11.43 -15.17
CA THR A 306 -15.15 -12.64 -14.83
C THR A 306 -15.31 -12.96 -13.35
N PHE A 307 -15.11 -11.97 -12.47
CA PHE A 307 -15.25 -12.17 -11.04
C PHE A 307 -16.69 -12.50 -10.64
N ALA A 308 -17.68 -11.86 -11.26
CA ALA A 308 -19.09 -12.14 -11.04
C ALA A 308 -19.46 -13.60 -11.32
N LYS A 309 -18.84 -14.25 -12.33
CA LYS A 309 -19.02 -15.68 -12.59
C LYS A 309 -18.52 -16.55 -11.42
N GLU A 310 -17.38 -16.18 -10.84
CA GLU A 310 -16.83 -16.85 -9.66
C GLU A 310 -17.75 -16.70 -8.44
N LEU A 311 -18.29 -15.50 -8.22
CA LEU A 311 -19.22 -15.22 -7.12
C LEU A 311 -20.57 -15.97 -7.26
N ARG A 312 -20.96 -16.36 -8.48
CA ARG A 312 -22.17 -17.18 -8.71
C ARG A 312 -21.96 -18.67 -8.53
N LYS A 313 -20.71 -19.13 -8.35
CA LYS A 313 -20.46 -20.55 -8.09
C LYS A 313 -21.15 -20.97 -6.79
N SER A 314 -21.67 -22.20 -6.78
CA SER A 314 -22.40 -22.74 -5.63
C SER A 314 -21.53 -22.81 -4.37
N GLY A 315 -20.22 -23.01 -4.53
CA GLY A 315 -19.25 -22.96 -3.43
C GLY A 315 -19.27 -21.60 -2.72
N TYR A 316 -19.09 -20.51 -3.46
CA TYR A 316 -19.10 -19.16 -2.92
C TYR A 316 -20.42 -18.82 -2.20
N THR A 317 -21.54 -18.99 -2.90
CA THR A 317 -22.86 -18.63 -2.36
C THR A 317 -23.24 -19.45 -1.11
N LYS A 318 -22.83 -20.73 -1.03
CA LYS A 318 -23.01 -21.55 0.17
C LYS A 318 -22.14 -21.03 1.32
N THR A 319 -20.88 -20.70 1.07
CA THR A 319 -19.97 -20.17 2.10
C THR A 319 -20.52 -18.87 2.69
N VAL A 320 -20.95 -17.91 1.86
CA VAL A 320 -21.56 -16.65 2.34
C VAL A 320 -22.79 -16.92 3.21
N LYS A 321 -23.72 -17.77 2.75
CA LYS A 321 -24.91 -18.14 3.54
C LYS A 321 -24.56 -18.84 4.85
N ASN A 322 -23.52 -19.69 4.85
CA ASN A 322 -23.06 -20.36 6.07
C ASN A 322 -22.43 -19.38 7.05
N ILE A 323 -21.71 -18.36 6.57
CA ILE A 323 -21.20 -17.28 7.42
C ILE A 323 -22.36 -16.49 8.04
N GLU A 324 -23.33 -16.05 7.23
CA GLU A 324 -24.50 -15.33 7.73
C GLU A 324 -25.30 -16.14 8.75
N LYS A 325 -25.51 -17.43 8.47
CA LYS A 325 -26.17 -18.35 9.38
C LYS A 325 -25.38 -18.52 10.68
N GLY A 326 -24.07 -18.77 10.60
CA GLY A 326 -23.22 -18.92 11.79
C GLY A 326 -23.19 -17.65 12.65
N ILE A 327 -23.19 -16.47 12.04
CA ILE A 327 -23.29 -15.18 12.76
C ILE A 327 -24.65 -15.08 13.47
N LYS A 328 -25.75 -15.39 12.78
CA LYS A 328 -27.11 -15.31 13.31
C LYS A 328 -27.33 -16.30 14.46
N ASP A 329 -26.85 -17.52 14.29
CA ASP A 329 -27.00 -18.62 15.24
C ASP A 329 -25.93 -18.54 16.37
N ARG A 330 -25.00 -17.58 16.29
CA ARG A 330 -23.85 -17.40 17.20
C ARG A 330 -22.97 -18.64 17.31
N ASP A 331 -22.87 -19.40 16.22
CA ASP A 331 -22.12 -20.66 16.13
C ASP A 331 -20.62 -20.39 15.91
N VAL A 332 -19.88 -20.32 17.01
CA VAL A 332 -18.42 -20.05 16.99
C VAL A 332 -17.64 -21.19 16.35
N GLU A 333 -18.07 -22.45 16.51
CA GLU A 333 -17.37 -23.61 15.93
C GLU A 333 -17.49 -23.61 14.42
N GLN A 334 -18.70 -23.38 13.89
CA GLN A 334 -18.93 -23.26 12.45
C GLN A 334 -18.13 -22.10 11.86
N LEU A 335 -18.15 -20.92 12.50
CA LEU A 335 -17.42 -19.75 12.02
C LEU A 335 -15.90 -19.97 12.05
N THR A 336 -15.37 -20.63 13.08
CA THR A 336 -13.94 -20.99 13.16
C THR A 336 -13.56 -21.94 12.03
N LYS A 337 -14.37 -22.98 11.77
CA LYS A 337 -14.12 -23.90 10.66
C LYS A 337 -14.09 -23.18 9.31
N ILE A 338 -15.05 -22.29 9.06
CA ILE A 338 -15.07 -21.49 7.82
C ILE A 338 -13.84 -20.59 7.73
N TYR A 339 -13.41 -19.99 8.84
CA TYR A 339 -12.19 -19.16 8.88
C TYR A 339 -10.96 -19.97 8.49
N ASP A 340 -10.80 -21.18 9.05
CA ASP A 340 -9.67 -22.06 8.77
C ASP A 340 -9.69 -22.59 7.33
N ASP A 341 -10.86 -22.99 6.82
CA ASP A 341 -11.04 -23.42 5.43
C ASP A 341 -10.65 -22.29 4.46
N LEU A 342 -11.10 -21.05 4.76
CA LEU A 342 -10.72 -19.87 4.00
C LEU A 342 -9.22 -19.56 4.14
N LEU A 343 -8.59 -19.82 5.29
CA LEU A 343 -7.15 -19.60 5.44
C LEU A 343 -6.34 -20.50 4.51
N VAL A 344 -6.76 -21.75 4.34
CA VAL A 344 -6.09 -22.76 3.49
C VAL A 344 -6.34 -22.53 2.01
N ASP A 345 -7.57 -22.22 1.60
CA ASP A 345 -7.90 -22.00 0.19
C ASP A 345 -7.52 -20.57 -0.26
N THR A 346 -6.29 -20.43 -0.75
CA THR A 346 -5.73 -19.15 -1.23
C THR A 346 -6.40 -18.62 -2.50
N GLU A 347 -7.05 -19.49 -3.28
CA GLU A 347 -7.70 -19.15 -4.55
C GLU A 347 -9.19 -18.83 -4.38
N PHE A 348 -9.73 -18.91 -3.15
CA PHE A 348 -11.14 -18.68 -2.90
C PHE A 348 -11.53 -17.23 -3.28
N PRO A 349 -12.60 -17.02 -4.07
CA PRO A 349 -12.98 -15.69 -4.53
C PRO A 349 -13.40 -14.81 -3.34
N ASN A 350 -12.96 -13.54 -3.36
CA ASN A 350 -13.26 -12.56 -2.31
C ASN A 350 -12.83 -12.96 -0.88
N ARG A 351 -11.88 -13.89 -0.75
CA ARG A 351 -11.40 -14.46 0.52
C ARG A 351 -11.10 -13.42 1.59
N SER A 352 -10.38 -12.35 1.26
CA SER A 352 -9.98 -11.33 2.24
C SER A 352 -11.16 -10.63 2.91
N MET A 353 -12.25 -10.37 2.16
CA MET A 353 -13.46 -9.78 2.71
C MET A 353 -14.16 -10.77 3.66
N LEU A 354 -14.28 -12.03 3.24
CA LEU A 354 -14.93 -13.08 4.03
C LEU A 354 -14.14 -13.39 5.31
N LEU A 355 -12.81 -13.50 5.23
CA LEU A 355 -11.95 -13.67 6.39
C LEU A 355 -12.12 -12.53 7.39
N LYS A 356 -12.17 -11.28 6.91
CA LYS A 356 -12.41 -10.13 7.78
C LYS A 356 -13.80 -10.20 8.43
N GLN A 357 -14.84 -10.48 7.65
CA GLN A 357 -16.20 -10.61 8.17
C GLN A 357 -16.31 -11.69 9.26
N VAL A 358 -15.71 -12.86 9.02
CA VAL A 358 -15.70 -13.98 9.98
C VAL A 358 -14.85 -13.62 11.19
N SER A 359 -13.67 -13.03 11.01
CA SER A 359 -12.80 -12.61 12.11
C SER A 359 -13.47 -11.56 13.01
N ASP A 360 -14.13 -10.55 12.42
CA ASP A 360 -14.86 -9.52 13.16
C ASP A 360 -16.09 -10.09 13.88
N ALA A 361 -16.75 -11.09 13.30
CA ALA A 361 -17.83 -11.82 13.96
C ALA A 361 -17.33 -12.65 15.14
N LEU A 362 -16.28 -13.46 14.93
CA LEU A 362 -15.64 -14.25 15.96
C LEU A 362 -15.18 -13.36 17.12
N HIS A 363 -14.50 -12.25 16.82
CA HIS A 363 -14.08 -11.28 17.82
C HIS A 363 -15.27 -10.80 18.67
N ARG A 364 -16.35 -10.31 18.03
CA ARG A 364 -17.55 -9.83 18.75
C ARG A 364 -18.27 -10.90 19.56
N LEU A 365 -18.28 -12.15 19.08
CA LEU A 365 -19.00 -13.25 19.73
C LEU A 365 -18.23 -13.83 20.93
N THR A 366 -16.89 -13.78 20.91
CA THR A 366 -16.04 -14.39 21.92
C THR A 366 -15.28 -13.41 22.80
N LEU A 367 -15.37 -12.09 22.52
CA LEU A 367 -14.72 -11.06 23.33
C LEU A 367 -15.07 -11.23 24.80
N THR A 368 -14.05 -11.55 25.58
CA THR A 368 -14.13 -11.72 27.03
C THR A 368 -13.03 -10.88 27.66
N GLN A 369 -13.39 -10.19 28.74
CA GLN A 369 -12.48 -9.33 29.49
C GLN A 369 -12.28 -9.89 30.89
N PHE A 370 -11.03 -9.88 31.34
CA PHE A 370 -10.63 -10.26 32.69
C PHE A 370 -9.90 -9.09 33.34
N ALA A 371 -10.17 -8.88 34.63
CA ALA A 371 -9.39 -8.02 35.49
C ALA A 371 -8.79 -8.90 36.58
N ILE A 372 -7.46 -9.03 36.56
CA ILE A 372 -6.70 -9.85 37.51
C ILE A 372 -5.61 -9.00 38.16
N THR A 373 -5.01 -9.54 39.22
CA THR A 373 -3.83 -8.95 39.86
C THR A 373 -2.55 -9.30 39.09
N PHE A 374 -1.47 -8.54 39.32
CA PHE A 374 -0.19 -8.82 38.71
C PHE A 374 0.42 -10.13 39.22
N GLU A 375 0.15 -10.50 40.48
CA GLU A 375 0.49 -11.81 41.04
C GLU A 375 -0.18 -12.94 40.25
N GLN A 376 -1.49 -12.88 40.05
CA GLN A 376 -2.21 -13.86 39.22
C GLN A 376 -1.69 -13.90 37.77
N TRP A 377 -1.31 -12.75 37.21
CA TRP A 377 -0.73 -12.71 35.86
C TRP A 377 0.63 -13.42 35.77
N GLN A 378 1.47 -13.32 36.82
CA GLN A 378 2.77 -14.00 36.90
C GLN A 378 2.66 -15.52 36.90
N ASP A 379 1.54 -16.07 37.35
CA ASP A 379 1.24 -17.50 37.25
C ASP A 379 0.62 -17.87 35.90
N LEU A 380 -0.30 -17.02 35.43
CA LEU A 380 -1.12 -17.28 34.25
C LEU A 380 -0.32 -17.23 32.94
N TRP A 381 0.62 -16.27 32.80
CA TRP A 381 1.36 -16.10 31.53
C TRP A 381 2.16 -17.34 31.13
N THR A 382 2.67 -18.11 32.10
CA THR A 382 3.39 -19.37 31.86
C THR A 382 2.48 -20.44 31.27
N ILE A 383 1.26 -20.55 31.78
CA ILE A 383 0.24 -21.50 31.28
C ILE A 383 -0.10 -21.16 29.83
N ILE A 384 -0.40 -19.88 29.57
CA ILE A 384 -0.70 -19.40 28.21
C ILE A 384 0.49 -19.63 27.27
N SER A 385 1.72 -19.39 27.74
CA SER A 385 2.93 -19.58 26.93
C SER A 385 3.17 -21.06 26.56
N LEU A 386 2.83 -22.00 27.44
CA LEU A 386 2.95 -23.43 27.17
C LEU A 386 1.97 -23.89 26.08
N GLN A 387 0.73 -23.44 26.16
CA GLN A 387 -0.32 -23.81 25.21
C GLN A 387 -0.18 -23.07 23.87
N TYR A 388 0.32 -21.84 23.90
CA TYR A 388 0.54 -21.00 22.73
C TYR A 388 1.99 -20.49 22.65
N PRO A 389 2.97 -21.35 22.28
CA PRO A 389 4.39 -21.00 22.28
C PRO A 389 4.74 -19.75 21.45
N LYS A 390 3.98 -19.48 20.39
CA LYS A 390 4.12 -18.28 19.55
C LYS A 390 3.91 -16.96 20.30
N LEU A 391 3.19 -16.97 21.44
CA LEU A 391 2.91 -15.78 22.23
C LEU A 391 4.03 -15.46 23.23
N THR A 392 4.87 -16.44 23.57
CA THR A 392 5.82 -16.38 24.71
C THR A 392 6.69 -15.13 24.74
N SER A 393 7.30 -14.76 23.61
CA SER A 393 8.19 -13.60 23.55
C SER A 393 7.47 -12.31 23.91
N VAL A 394 6.23 -12.16 23.43
CA VAL A 394 5.42 -10.97 23.65
C VAL A 394 4.81 -10.97 25.05
N LEU A 395 4.38 -12.13 25.56
CA LEU A 395 3.89 -12.27 26.94
C LEU A 395 4.98 -11.93 27.95
N LYS A 396 6.21 -12.40 27.74
CA LYS A 396 7.36 -12.12 28.61
C LYS A 396 7.64 -10.62 28.74
N GLU A 397 7.44 -9.86 27.66
CA GLU A 397 7.59 -8.41 27.70
C GLU A 397 6.57 -7.69 28.60
N THR A 398 5.43 -8.31 28.91
CA THR A 398 4.39 -7.70 29.76
C THR A 398 4.71 -7.79 31.25
N LEU A 399 5.68 -8.62 31.63
CA LEU A 399 6.19 -8.77 33.00
C LEU A 399 7.04 -7.57 33.45
N THR A 400 7.33 -6.63 32.55
CA THR A 400 7.95 -5.33 32.86
C THR A 400 6.94 -4.20 32.65
N PRO A 401 5.99 -3.99 33.57
CA PRO A 401 4.98 -2.94 33.49
C PRO A 401 5.56 -1.51 33.68
N PRO A 402 4.81 -0.46 33.29
CA PRO A 402 3.52 -0.51 32.61
C PRO A 402 3.70 -0.88 31.13
N LYS A 403 2.89 -1.82 30.64
CA LYS A 403 3.03 -2.30 29.26
C LYS A 403 1.69 -2.71 28.69
N ARG A 404 1.43 -2.25 27.46
CA ARG A 404 0.29 -2.72 26.66
C ARG A 404 0.81 -3.51 25.46
N LYS A 405 0.32 -4.73 25.29
CA LYS A 405 0.63 -5.57 24.13
C LYS A 405 -0.64 -6.11 23.52
N ILE A 406 -0.68 -6.13 22.19
CA ILE A 406 -1.71 -6.78 21.41
C ILE A 406 -1.00 -7.91 20.65
N VAL A 407 -1.46 -9.13 20.86
CA VAL A 407 -0.97 -10.30 20.13
C VAL A 407 -2.08 -10.87 19.30
N ARG A 408 -1.78 -11.17 18.04
CA ARG A 408 -2.71 -11.76 17.08
C ARG A 408 -2.05 -12.97 16.45
N THR A 409 -2.68 -14.12 16.58
CA THR A 409 -2.33 -15.37 15.89
C THR A 409 -3.53 -15.83 15.06
N ASP A 410 -3.36 -16.91 14.30
CA ASP A 410 -4.42 -17.52 13.50
C ASP A 410 -5.61 -17.90 14.41
N GLY A 411 -6.69 -17.12 14.35
CA GLY A 411 -7.90 -17.35 15.14
C GLY A 411 -7.85 -16.98 16.63
N LEU A 412 -6.83 -16.27 17.13
CA LEU A 412 -6.77 -15.80 18.52
C LEU A 412 -6.16 -14.39 18.62
N THR A 413 -6.82 -13.52 19.35
CA THR A 413 -6.34 -12.19 19.73
C THR A 413 -6.34 -12.07 21.23
N VAL A 414 -5.18 -11.71 21.79
CA VAL A 414 -4.99 -11.44 23.22
C VAL A 414 -4.45 -10.03 23.39
N VAL A 415 -5.16 -9.20 24.14
CA VAL A 415 -4.73 -7.87 24.57
C VAL A 415 -4.40 -7.94 26.04
N ILE A 416 -3.20 -7.52 26.41
CA ILE A 416 -2.76 -7.47 27.80
C ILE A 416 -2.32 -6.04 28.12
N TYR A 417 -2.80 -5.54 29.24
CA TYR A 417 -2.37 -4.28 29.81
C TYR A 417 -2.00 -4.46 31.28
N THR A 418 -0.70 -4.37 31.57
CA THR A 418 -0.16 -4.41 32.93
C THR A 418 0.07 -2.98 33.41
N THR A 419 -0.51 -2.61 34.56
CA THR A 419 -0.49 -1.22 35.07
C THR A 419 0.71 -0.91 35.97
N GLY A 420 1.20 -1.89 36.71
CA GLY A 420 2.28 -1.75 37.70
C GLY A 420 2.85 -3.12 38.07
N ASP A 421 3.97 -3.13 38.79
CA ASP A 421 4.73 -4.31 39.21
C ASP A 421 4.43 -4.79 40.64
N SER A 422 3.59 -4.06 41.39
CA SER A 422 3.13 -4.50 42.70
C SER A 422 2.14 -5.67 42.56
N PRO A 423 2.12 -6.66 43.46
CA PRO A 423 1.23 -7.83 43.39
C PRO A 423 -0.23 -7.47 43.11
N ASP A 424 -0.75 -6.45 43.78
CA ASP A 424 -2.14 -5.96 43.65
C ASP A 424 -2.40 -5.09 42.41
N SER A 425 -1.38 -4.80 41.60
CA SER A 425 -1.53 -3.96 40.41
C SER A 425 -2.50 -4.61 39.43
N ALA A 426 -3.40 -3.82 38.86
CA ALA A 426 -4.39 -4.34 37.92
C ALA A 426 -3.72 -4.78 36.62
N VAL A 427 -4.10 -5.94 36.14
CA VAL A 427 -3.81 -6.45 34.80
C VAL A 427 -5.13 -6.69 34.09
N PHE A 428 -5.27 -6.06 32.93
CA PHE A 428 -6.45 -6.22 32.08
C PHE A 428 -6.11 -7.14 30.92
N LEU A 429 -6.91 -8.19 30.76
CA LEU A 429 -6.83 -9.12 29.64
C LEU A 429 -8.10 -9.04 28.81
N GLU A 430 -7.93 -8.96 27.50
CA GLU A 430 -9.01 -9.13 26.53
C GLU A 430 -8.68 -10.28 25.61
N ILE A 431 -9.59 -11.23 25.47
CA ILE A 431 -9.41 -12.43 24.66
C ILE A 431 -10.56 -12.55 23.69
N SER A 432 -10.24 -12.85 22.44
CA SER A 432 -11.24 -12.95 21.37
C SER A 432 -10.69 -13.75 20.19
N GLY A 433 -11.56 -14.31 19.37
CA GLY A 433 -11.18 -15.17 18.25
C GLY A 433 -12.10 -16.37 18.07
N GLY A 434 -11.56 -17.43 17.46
CA GLY A 434 -12.24 -18.71 17.23
C GLY A 434 -12.29 -19.60 18.47
N THR A 435 -12.34 -20.91 18.26
CA THR A 435 -12.38 -21.93 19.34
C THR A 435 -11.21 -21.81 20.33
N SER A 436 -10.01 -21.42 19.87
CA SER A 436 -8.86 -21.15 20.73
C SER A 436 -9.16 -20.10 21.80
N ALA A 437 -9.94 -19.05 21.47
CA ALA A 437 -10.32 -18.02 22.43
C ALA A 437 -11.28 -18.57 23.51
N LEU A 438 -12.19 -19.47 23.14
CA LEU A 438 -13.11 -20.11 24.09
C LEU A 438 -12.37 -21.08 25.02
N ASN A 439 -11.38 -21.81 24.51
CA ASN A 439 -10.57 -22.72 25.33
C ASN A 439 -9.72 -21.93 26.32
N LEU A 440 -9.02 -20.89 25.85
CA LEU A 440 -8.22 -20.03 26.71
C LEU A 440 -9.07 -19.33 27.77
N LYS A 441 -10.27 -18.86 27.40
CA LYS A 441 -11.23 -18.29 28.37
C LYS A 441 -11.50 -19.26 29.52
N LYS A 442 -11.89 -20.51 29.21
CA LYS A 442 -12.22 -21.52 30.23
C LYS A 442 -11.04 -21.78 31.16
N GLU A 443 -9.84 -21.91 30.60
CA GLU A 443 -8.62 -22.16 31.36
C GLU A 443 -8.30 -21.00 32.31
N ILE A 444 -8.49 -19.77 31.85
CA ILE A 444 -8.32 -18.58 32.71
C ILE A 444 -9.39 -18.53 33.81
N GLU A 445 -10.65 -18.84 33.49
CA GLU A 445 -11.73 -18.93 34.49
C GLU A 445 -11.45 -20.01 35.54
N GLU A 446 -10.86 -21.15 35.15
CA GLU A 446 -10.46 -22.22 36.06
C GLU A 446 -9.31 -21.81 37.00
N GLN A 447 -8.37 -21.00 36.52
CA GLN A 447 -7.23 -20.52 37.32
C GLN A 447 -7.57 -19.33 38.23
N ILE A 448 -8.52 -18.48 37.83
CA ILE A 448 -8.95 -17.32 38.64
C ILE A 448 -10.07 -17.70 39.62
N GLY A 449 -10.92 -18.67 39.25
CA GLY A 449 -12.07 -19.11 40.05
C GLY A 449 -11.76 -20.20 41.10
N GLY A 450 -10.48 -20.54 41.28
CA GLY A 450 -9.98 -21.50 42.27
C GLY A 450 -9.60 -20.87 43.60
#